data_AF-A0AAD9CFU5-F1
#
_entry.id   AF-A0AAD9CFU5-F1
#
_cell.length_a   1.000
_cell.length_b   1.000
_cell.length_c   1.000
_cell.angle_alpha   90.00
_cell.angle_beta   90.00
_cell.angle_gamma   90.00
#
_symmetry.space_group_name_H-M   'P 1'
#
loop_
_entity.id
_entity.type
_entity.pdbx_description
1 polymer ?
#
loop_
_entity_poly.entity_id
_entity_poly.type
_entity_poly.pdbx_seq_one_letter_code
_entity_poly.pdbx_strand_id
1 'polypeptide(L)'
;MSLKVCLDEWECLEEDHKQLQETHRMYLQKLDEVSKLQKNCSSSISRQRNRLKEVSSLVKRFAYKDEYERFKLYLTVILLLFSLFLDAILNFVLVWYYCTLTIRESILITNGSRPEGDLYKTFRNQFLAYSLYQSFVQCLQCYYQSGCLYRLRALGERHIMDLTVEGFQSWMWKGLTFLLPFLFFGHFWQLFNSLSLFRMARLPDCKEWQVMVCGLCFLILFMGNFFTTVAVVRHKVKSRSQKTKSL
;
A
#
# COMPACT_ATOMS: atom_id res chain seq x y z
N MET A 1 -30.87 87.28 52.84
CA MET A 1 -31.13 86.45 51.63
C MET A 1 -32.63 86.49 51.37
N SER A 2 -33.09 86.66 50.13
CA SER A 2 -34.52 86.74 49.82
C SER A 2 -35.11 85.33 49.71
N LEU A 3 -36.30 85.10 50.26
CA LEU A 3 -37.02 83.82 50.16
C LEU A 3 -37.18 83.36 48.70
N LYS A 4 -37.34 84.32 47.77
CA LYS A 4 -37.44 84.04 46.34
C LYS A 4 -36.17 83.41 45.76
N VAL A 5 -34.99 83.86 46.19
CA VAL A 5 -33.70 83.29 45.73
C VAL A 5 -33.56 81.85 46.20
N CYS A 6 -33.96 81.54 47.44
CA CYS A 6 -33.96 80.16 47.93
C CYS A 6 -34.98 79.25 47.22
N LEU A 7 -36.10 79.80 46.73
CA LEU A 7 -37.08 79.06 45.92
C LEU A 7 -36.53 78.80 44.50
N ASP A 8 -36.00 79.82 43.83
CA ASP A 8 -35.39 79.71 42.50
C ASP A 8 -34.19 78.72 42.53
N GLU A 9 -33.36 78.75 43.58
CA GLU A 9 -32.27 77.79 43.81
C GLU A 9 -32.78 76.36 44.08
N TRP A 10 -33.90 76.21 44.80
CA TRP A 10 -34.51 74.91 45.10
C TRP A 10 -35.12 74.24 43.86
N GLU A 11 -35.84 75.00 43.02
CA GLU A 11 -36.38 74.51 41.75
C GLU A 11 -35.25 74.06 40.80
N CYS A 12 -34.18 74.86 40.70
CA CYS A 12 -32.97 74.50 39.94
C CYS A 12 -32.34 73.18 40.44
N LEU A 13 -32.20 73.01 41.76
CA LEU A 13 -31.66 71.80 42.37
C LEU A 13 -32.57 70.57 42.13
N GLU A 14 -33.89 70.75 42.06
CA GLU A 14 -34.84 69.67 41.77
C GLU A 14 -34.78 69.23 40.30
N GLU A 15 -34.58 70.15 39.35
CA GLU A 15 -34.34 69.81 37.94
C GLU A 15 -33.01 69.08 37.74
N ASP A 16 -31.93 69.55 38.36
CA ASP A 16 -30.62 68.88 38.35
C ASP A 16 -30.71 67.45 38.92
N HIS A 17 -31.47 67.25 40.00
CA HIS A 17 -31.67 65.92 40.58
C HIS A 17 -32.43 64.99 39.63
N LYS A 18 -33.46 65.49 38.93
CA LYS A 18 -34.19 64.72 37.90
C LYS A 18 -33.29 64.35 36.72
N GLN A 19 -32.49 65.29 36.20
CA GLN A 19 -31.52 65.00 35.13
C GLN A 19 -30.48 63.95 35.57
N LEU A 20 -29.98 64.04 36.80
CA LEU A 20 -29.03 63.07 37.36
C LEU A 20 -29.65 61.67 37.45
N GLN A 21 -30.91 61.55 37.89
CA GLN A 21 -31.64 60.28 37.98
C GLN A 21 -31.89 59.65 36.59
N GLU A 22 -32.29 60.44 35.60
CA GLU A 22 -32.45 60.00 34.20
C GLU A 22 -31.10 59.54 33.61
N THR A 23 -30.03 60.30 33.85
CA THR A 23 -28.67 59.98 33.42
C THR A 23 -28.18 58.67 34.04
N HIS A 24 -28.42 58.45 35.33
CA HIS A 24 -28.08 57.19 36.00
C HIS A 24 -28.87 56.00 35.41
N ARG A 25 -30.14 56.18 35.09
CA ARG A 25 -30.97 55.15 34.43
C ARG A 25 -30.41 54.77 33.05
N MET A 26 -30.02 55.75 32.24
CA MET A 26 -29.38 55.51 30.93
C MET A 26 -28.01 54.82 31.09
N TYR A 27 -27.21 55.23 32.08
CA TYR A 27 -25.94 54.57 32.40
C TYR A 27 -26.13 53.08 32.74
N LEU A 28 -27.11 52.73 33.58
CA LEU A 28 -27.40 51.33 33.93
C LEU A 28 -27.84 50.50 32.72
N GLN A 29 -28.64 51.06 31.80
CA GLN A 29 -29.00 50.40 30.55
C GLN A 29 -27.78 50.13 29.66
N LYS A 30 -26.89 51.13 29.50
CA LYS A 30 -25.65 50.98 28.73
C LYS A 30 -24.69 49.96 29.37
N LEU A 31 -24.65 49.90 30.71
CA LEU A 31 -23.86 48.90 31.44
C LEU A 31 -24.35 47.46 31.18
N ASP A 32 -25.67 47.23 31.15
CA ASP A 32 -26.25 45.92 30.84
C ASP A 32 -26.05 45.52 29.37
N GLU A 33 -26.21 46.44 28.42
CA GLU A 33 -25.86 46.23 27.01
C GLU A 33 -24.39 45.79 26.84
N VAL A 34 -23.46 46.52 27.47
CA VAL A 34 -22.03 46.19 27.46
C VAL A 34 -21.76 44.84 28.13
N SER A 35 -22.41 44.53 29.26
CA SER A 35 -22.27 43.23 29.94
C SER A 35 -22.75 42.05 29.09
N LYS A 36 -23.87 42.21 28.37
CA LYS A 36 -24.40 41.23 27.42
C LYS A 36 -23.44 41.01 26.24
N LEU A 37 -22.91 42.09 25.65
CA LEU A 37 -21.91 42.01 24.59
C LEU A 37 -20.62 41.33 25.08
N GLN A 38 -20.14 41.65 26.29
CA GLN A 38 -18.98 41.03 26.90
C GLN A 38 -19.17 39.53 27.12
N LYS A 39 -20.33 39.09 27.63
CA LYS A 39 -20.68 37.67 27.79
C LYS A 39 -20.71 36.94 26.44
N ASN A 40 -21.37 37.51 25.44
CA ASN A 40 -21.44 36.94 24.08
C ASN A 40 -20.06 36.83 23.41
N CYS A 41 -19.21 37.84 23.59
CA CYS A 41 -17.82 37.84 23.12
C CYS A 41 -17.01 36.74 23.82
N SER A 42 -17.06 36.68 25.16
CA SER A 42 -16.37 35.67 25.97
C SER A 42 -16.78 34.23 25.61
N SER A 43 -18.08 33.96 25.46
CA SER A 43 -18.57 32.63 25.04
C SER A 43 -18.11 32.28 23.63
N SER A 44 -18.07 33.26 22.71
CA SER A 44 -17.61 33.06 21.33
C SER A 44 -16.10 32.76 21.27
N ILE A 45 -15.28 33.49 22.03
CA ILE A 45 -13.84 33.25 22.17
C ILE A 45 -13.57 31.86 22.77
N SER A 46 -14.32 31.46 23.79
CA SER A 46 -14.19 30.13 24.40
C SER A 46 -14.51 29.02 23.39
N ARG A 47 -15.58 29.19 22.60
CA ARG A 47 -15.99 28.26 21.54
C ARG A 47 -14.94 28.17 20.42
N GLN A 48 -14.37 29.30 20.00
CA GLN A 48 -13.28 29.33 19.02
C GLN A 48 -12.01 28.65 19.55
N ARG A 49 -11.62 28.89 20.82
CA ARG A 49 -10.47 28.22 21.46
C ARG A 49 -10.62 26.70 21.47
N ASN A 50 -11.81 26.18 21.76
CA ASN A 50 -12.04 24.73 21.73
C ASN A 50 -11.95 24.16 20.31
N ARG A 51 -12.55 24.81 19.31
CA ARG A 51 -12.39 24.40 17.90
C ARG A 51 -10.94 24.46 17.41
N LEU A 52 -10.16 25.43 17.87
CA LEU A 52 -8.72 25.51 17.55
C LEU A 52 -7.94 24.33 18.15
N LYS A 53 -8.27 23.89 19.37
CA LYS A 53 -7.68 22.68 19.99
C LYS A 53 -8.04 21.42 19.21
N GLU A 54 -9.30 21.26 18.81
CA GLU A 54 -9.75 20.14 17.97
C GLU A 54 -8.98 20.10 16.64
N VAL A 55 -8.92 21.22 15.90
CA VAL A 55 -8.16 21.34 14.66
C VAL A 55 -6.67 21.03 14.87
N SER A 56 -6.05 21.54 15.93
CA SER A 56 -4.65 21.23 16.27
C SER A 56 -4.44 19.73 16.53
N SER A 57 -5.37 19.07 17.23
CA SER A 57 -5.30 17.62 17.47
C SER A 57 -5.46 16.80 16.18
N LEU A 58 -6.33 17.24 15.27
CA LEU A 58 -6.52 16.62 13.96
C LEU A 58 -5.26 16.77 13.10
N VAL A 59 -4.68 17.97 13.01
CA VAL A 59 -3.43 18.23 12.26
C VAL A 59 -2.30 17.33 12.78
N LYS A 60 -2.11 17.22 14.10
CA LYS A 60 -1.13 16.29 14.70
C LYS A 60 -1.39 14.83 14.31
N ARG A 61 -2.66 14.39 14.34
CA ARG A 61 -3.05 13.02 13.96
C ARG A 61 -2.84 12.74 12.46
N PHE A 62 -3.04 13.73 11.60
CA PHE A 62 -2.76 13.63 10.16
C PHE A 62 -1.26 13.56 9.88
N ALA A 63 -0.44 14.41 10.51
CA ALA A 63 1.02 14.38 10.37
C ALA A 63 1.61 13.03 10.77
N TYR A 64 1.23 12.52 11.97
CA TYR A 64 1.65 11.19 12.42
C TYR A 64 1.21 10.06 11.48
N LYS A 65 0.02 10.18 10.87
CA LYS A 65 -0.45 9.20 9.88
C LYS A 65 0.37 9.24 8.58
N ASP A 66 0.76 10.42 8.09
CA ASP A 66 1.62 10.54 6.91
C ASP A 66 3.00 9.91 7.17
N GLU A 67 3.61 10.21 8.31
CA GLU A 67 4.88 9.60 8.74
C GLU A 67 4.78 8.07 8.83
N TYR A 68 3.70 7.55 9.41
CA TYR A 68 3.47 6.10 9.51
C TYR A 68 3.28 5.43 8.14
N GLU A 69 2.48 6.01 7.24
CA GLU A 69 2.29 5.45 5.89
C GLU A 69 3.58 5.58 5.04
N ARG A 70 4.37 6.65 5.20
CA ARG A 70 5.72 6.75 4.62
C ARG A 70 6.66 5.66 5.14
N PHE A 71 6.76 5.47 6.45
CA PHE A 71 7.59 4.41 7.05
C PHE A 71 7.19 3.02 6.52
N LYS A 72 5.88 2.74 6.48
CA LYS A 72 5.32 1.51 5.94
C LYS A 72 5.61 1.32 4.45
N LEU A 73 5.58 2.40 3.66
CA LEU A 73 5.98 2.38 2.25
C LEU A 73 7.47 2.06 2.11
N TYR A 74 8.36 2.73 2.84
CA TYR A 74 9.80 2.43 2.85
C TYR A 74 10.07 0.97 3.22
N LEU A 75 9.46 0.46 4.29
CA LEU A 75 9.60 -0.94 4.70
C LEU A 75 9.12 -1.91 3.61
N THR A 76 7.99 -1.60 2.97
CA THR A 76 7.44 -2.42 1.86
C THR A 76 8.37 -2.43 0.65
N VAL A 77 8.95 -1.28 0.29
CA VAL A 77 9.92 -1.15 -0.80
C VAL A 77 11.21 -1.91 -0.48
N ILE A 78 11.74 -1.80 0.75
CA ILE A 78 12.93 -2.55 1.19
C ILE A 78 12.69 -4.05 1.13
N LEU A 79 11.55 -4.54 1.65
CA LEU A 79 11.20 -5.97 1.59
C LEU A 79 11.03 -6.47 0.14
N LEU A 80 10.45 -5.66 -0.75
CA LEU A 80 10.32 -5.99 -2.17
C LEU A 80 11.69 -6.05 -2.88
N LEU A 81 12.57 -5.08 -2.62
CA LEU A 81 13.93 -5.07 -3.17
C LEU A 81 14.74 -6.27 -2.65
N PHE A 82 14.58 -6.63 -1.38
CA PHE A 82 15.23 -7.81 -0.81
C PHE A 82 14.72 -9.11 -1.43
N SER A 83 13.41 -9.28 -1.65
CA SER A 83 12.88 -10.46 -2.35
C SER A 83 13.39 -10.55 -3.79
N LEU A 84 13.42 -9.43 -4.52
CA LEU A 84 13.96 -9.38 -5.89
C LEU A 84 15.47 -9.69 -5.94
N PHE A 85 16.23 -9.24 -4.94
CA PHE A 85 17.66 -9.52 -4.84
C PHE A 85 17.94 -10.99 -4.52
N LEU A 86 17.17 -11.60 -3.62
CA LEU A 86 17.24 -13.04 -3.35
C LEU A 86 16.86 -13.86 -4.59
N ASP A 87 15.78 -13.50 -5.29
CA ASP A 87 15.38 -14.14 -6.55
C ASP A 87 16.47 -14.01 -7.61
N ALA A 88 17.07 -12.82 -7.78
CA ALA A 88 18.15 -12.59 -8.74
C ALA A 88 19.39 -13.43 -8.42
N ILE A 89 19.79 -13.51 -7.14
CA ILE A 89 20.91 -14.38 -6.70
C ILE A 89 20.57 -15.85 -6.94
N LEU A 90 19.39 -16.31 -6.58
CA LEU A 90 18.97 -17.71 -6.77
C LEU A 90 18.96 -18.10 -8.26
N ASN A 91 18.44 -17.24 -9.13
CA ASN A 91 18.47 -17.46 -10.57
C ASN A 91 19.89 -17.42 -11.13
N PHE A 92 20.75 -16.51 -10.66
CA PHE A 92 22.16 -16.44 -11.06
C PHE A 92 22.93 -17.70 -10.64
N VAL A 93 22.74 -18.18 -9.41
CA VAL A 93 23.36 -19.42 -8.90
C VAL A 93 22.86 -20.65 -9.67
N LEU A 94 21.56 -20.71 -10.00
CA LEU A 94 20.99 -21.76 -10.86
C LEU A 94 21.63 -21.75 -12.26
N VAL A 95 21.69 -20.60 -12.92
CA VAL A 95 22.30 -20.46 -14.25
C VAL A 95 23.79 -20.82 -14.21
N TRP A 96 24.53 -20.29 -13.24
CA TRP A 96 25.94 -20.64 -13.03
C TRP A 96 26.13 -22.14 -12.83
N TYR A 97 25.32 -22.77 -11.97
CA TYR A 97 25.37 -24.21 -11.74
C TYR A 97 25.12 -25.02 -13.02
N TYR A 98 24.06 -24.71 -13.78
CA TYR A 98 23.79 -25.41 -15.04
C TYR A 98 24.86 -25.19 -16.10
N CYS A 99 25.47 -24.00 -16.17
CA CYS A 99 26.63 -23.75 -17.01
C CYS A 99 27.84 -24.62 -16.59
N THR A 100 28.16 -24.68 -15.29
CA THR A 100 29.22 -25.56 -14.78
C THR A 100 28.93 -27.04 -15.05
N LEU A 101 27.69 -27.50 -14.88
CA LEU A 101 27.29 -28.88 -15.16
C LEU A 101 27.43 -29.20 -16.66
N THR A 102 26.96 -28.30 -17.54
CA THR A 102 27.06 -28.45 -19.00
C THR A 102 28.52 -28.48 -19.46
N ILE A 103 29.38 -27.63 -18.90
CA ILE A 103 30.83 -27.64 -19.18
C ILE A 103 31.47 -28.93 -18.68
N ARG A 104 31.10 -29.40 -17.48
CA ARG A 104 31.61 -30.67 -16.93
C ARG A 104 31.23 -31.85 -17.82
N GLU A 105 29.98 -31.92 -18.27
CA GLU A 105 29.50 -32.95 -19.20
C GLU A 105 30.17 -32.87 -20.57
N SER A 106 30.37 -31.68 -21.15
CA SER A 106 31.05 -31.56 -22.44
C SER A 106 32.51 -32.06 -22.38
N ILE A 107 33.19 -31.84 -21.26
CA ILE A 107 34.53 -32.38 -20.98
C ILE A 107 34.47 -33.92 -20.81
N LEU A 108 33.50 -34.47 -20.08
CA LEU A 108 33.34 -35.93 -19.92
C LEU A 108 33.00 -36.65 -21.24
N ILE A 109 32.14 -36.07 -22.07
CA ILE A 109 31.80 -36.57 -23.41
C ILE A 109 33.03 -36.58 -24.31
N THR A 110 33.82 -35.49 -24.30
CA THR A 110 35.07 -35.39 -25.08
C THR A 110 36.11 -36.41 -24.63
N ASN A 111 36.11 -36.81 -23.36
CA ASN A 111 36.95 -37.88 -22.81
C ASN A 111 36.37 -39.30 -22.98
N GLY A 112 35.40 -39.49 -23.88
CA GLY A 112 34.87 -40.82 -24.24
C GLY A 112 33.97 -41.48 -23.17
N SER A 113 33.71 -40.81 -22.05
CA SER A 113 32.79 -41.29 -21.03
C SER A 113 31.34 -41.04 -21.45
N ARG A 114 30.73 -42.05 -22.04
CA ARG A 114 29.33 -42.07 -22.51
C ARG A 114 28.38 -41.62 -21.38
N PRO A 115 27.69 -40.47 -21.50
CA PRO A 115 26.84 -39.96 -20.41
C PRO A 115 25.49 -40.69 -20.39
N GLU A 116 25.48 -41.89 -19.84
CA GLU A 116 24.26 -42.66 -19.58
C GLU A 116 23.57 -42.16 -18.30
N GLY A 117 22.96 -40.97 -18.44
CA GLY A 117 22.10 -40.35 -17.43
C GLY A 117 20.74 -40.02 -18.02
N ASP A 118 19.92 -41.03 -18.31
CA ASP A 118 18.57 -40.84 -18.87
C ASP A 118 17.68 -39.98 -17.95
N LEU A 119 17.93 -40.09 -16.64
CA LEU A 119 17.41 -39.24 -15.57
C LEU A 119 17.67 -37.74 -15.80
N TYR A 120 18.87 -37.37 -16.26
CA TYR A 120 19.23 -35.97 -16.52
C TYR A 120 18.62 -35.45 -17.82
N LYS A 121 18.59 -36.25 -18.90
CA LYS A 121 17.86 -35.89 -20.13
C LYS A 121 16.37 -35.66 -19.85
N THR A 122 15.77 -36.51 -19.03
CA THR A 122 14.39 -36.39 -18.57
C THR A 122 14.18 -35.12 -17.76
N PHE A 123 15.03 -34.85 -16.76
CA PHE A 123 14.93 -33.63 -15.95
C PHE A 123 15.16 -32.35 -16.76
N ARG A 124 16.13 -32.35 -17.69
CA ARG A 124 16.41 -31.23 -18.60
C ARG A 124 15.18 -30.86 -19.43
N ASN A 125 14.48 -31.85 -19.99
CA ASN A 125 13.25 -31.62 -20.75
C ASN A 125 12.13 -31.08 -19.86
N GLN A 126 11.97 -31.61 -18.64
CA GLN A 126 11.00 -31.11 -17.64
C GLN A 126 11.28 -29.65 -17.24
N PHE A 127 12.56 -29.29 -17.04
CA PHE A 127 12.99 -27.93 -16.69
C PHE A 127 12.87 -26.95 -17.88
N LEU A 128 13.17 -27.38 -19.11
CA LEU A 128 12.94 -26.58 -20.32
C LEU A 128 11.45 -26.29 -20.53
N ALA A 129 10.59 -27.31 -20.40
CA ALA A 129 9.14 -27.14 -20.47
C ALA A 129 8.61 -26.17 -19.40
N TYR A 130 9.10 -26.30 -18.16
CA TYR A 130 8.80 -25.35 -17.08
C TYR A 130 9.29 -23.92 -17.40
N SER A 131 10.49 -23.77 -17.97
CA SER A 131 11.07 -22.46 -18.28
C SER A 131 10.28 -21.74 -19.38
N LEU A 132 9.90 -22.45 -20.44
CA LEU A 132 9.03 -21.94 -21.51
C LEU A 132 7.64 -21.56 -20.96
N TYR A 133 7.06 -22.41 -20.11
CA TYR A 133 5.79 -22.11 -19.43
C TYR A 133 5.91 -20.86 -18.54
N GLN A 134 6.97 -20.73 -17.77
CA GLN A 134 7.22 -19.58 -16.90
C GLN A 134 7.40 -18.29 -17.71
N SER A 135 8.10 -18.34 -18.86
CA SER A 135 8.18 -17.20 -19.79
C SER A 135 6.81 -16.78 -20.33
N PHE A 136 5.95 -17.75 -20.68
CA PHE A 136 4.58 -17.45 -21.11
C PHE A 136 3.74 -16.82 -19.98
N VAL A 137 3.82 -17.36 -18.76
CA VAL A 137 3.15 -16.77 -17.58
C VAL A 137 3.69 -15.37 -17.27
N GLN A 138 5.00 -15.13 -17.44
CA GLN A 138 5.61 -13.81 -17.28
C GLN A 138 5.03 -12.79 -18.27
N CYS A 139 4.81 -13.17 -19.54
CA CYS A 139 4.13 -12.34 -20.53
C CYS A 139 2.69 -12.00 -20.09
N LEU A 140 1.92 -12.98 -19.62
CA LEU A 140 0.56 -12.76 -19.11
C LEU A 140 0.55 -11.85 -17.86
N GLN A 141 1.50 -12.02 -16.94
CA GLN A 141 1.68 -11.17 -15.76
C GLN A 141 2.01 -9.72 -16.15
N CYS A 142 2.97 -9.53 -17.05
CA CYS A 142 3.35 -8.21 -17.57
C CYS A 142 2.15 -7.49 -18.20
N TYR A 143 1.42 -8.17 -19.10
CA TYR A 143 0.23 -7.62 -19.75
C TYR A 143 -0.88 -7.28 -18.74
N TYR A 144 -1.11 -8.14 -17.74
CA TYR A 144 -2.06 -7.85 -16.65
C TYR A 144 -1.63 -6.66 -15.77
N GLN A 145 -0.33 -6.51 -15.48
CA GLN A 145 0.21 -5.38 -14.70
C GLN A 145 0.06 -4.05 -15.45
N SER A 146 0.46 -4.01 -16.73
CA SER A 146 0.24 -2.86 -17.61
C SER A 146 -1.24 -2.45 -17.66
N GLY A 147 -2.15 -3.44 -17.75
CA GLY A 147 -3.59 -3.21 -17.69
C GLY A 147 -4.12 -2.72 -16.34
N CYS A 148 -3.45 -3.03 -15.23
CA CYS A 148 -3.79 -2.46 -13.91
C CYS A 148 -3.31 -1.01 -13.79
N LEU A 149 -2.09 -0.73 -14.25
CA LEU A 149 -1.52 0.62 -14.26
C LEU A 149 -2.36 1.58 -15.12
N TYR A 150 -2.81 1.13 -16.29
CA TYR A 150 -3.70 1.89 -17.16
C TYR A 150 -5.01 2.30 -16.45
N ARG A 151 -5.69 1.36 -15.77
CA ARG A 151 -6.92 1.67 -15.02
C ARG A 151 -6.70 2.62 -13.84
N LEU A 152 -5.55 2.55 -13.17
CA LEU A 152 -5.21 3.48 -12.10
C LEU A 152 -5.00 4.91 -12.64
N ARG A 153 -4.33 5.03 -13.79
CA ARG A 153 -4.13 6.30 -14.51
C ARG A 153 -5.44 6.89 -15.05
N ALA A 154 -6.35 6.05 -15.56
CA ALA A 154 -7.67 6.47 -16.03
C ALA A 154 -8.65 6.88 -14.91
N LEU A 155 -8.41 6.44 -13.66
CA LEU A 155 -9.21 6.83 -12.48
C LEU A 155 -8.76 8.16 -11.85
N GLY A 156 -7.80 8.87 -12.46
CA GLY A 156 -7.38 10.21 -12.03
C GLY A 156 -6.31 10.27 -10.93
N GLU A 157 -5.76 9.14 -10.47
CA GLU A 157 -4.72 9.13 -9.41
C GLU A 157 -3.33 9.58 -9.89
N ARG A 158 -3.11 9.89 -11.18
CA ARG A 158 -1.92 10.61 -11.68
C ARG A 158 -2.20 11.33 -12.99
N HIS A 159 -1.47 12.43 -13.22
CA HIS A 159 -1.63 13.44 -14.28
C HIS A 159 -1.87 12.86 -15.70
N ILE A 160 -2.72 13.54 -16.47
CA ILE A 160 -3.27 13.13 -17.78
C ILE A 160 -2.44 13.69 -18.95
N MET A 161 -2.70 13.13 -20.15
CA MET A 161 -2.26 13.52 -21.51
C MET A 161 -0.94 12.82 -21.92
N ASP A 162 -0.89 11.86 -22.84
CA ASP A 162 -1.93 11.28 -23.72
C ASP A 162 -1.65 9.76 -23.98
N LEU A 163 -2.13 9.00 -25.00
CA LEU A 163 -2.77 9.25 -26.31
C LEU A 163 -3.77 8.11 -26.67
N THR A 164 -3.92 7.76 -27.95
CA THR A 164 -4.87 6.84 -28.58
C THR A 164 -4.62 5.34 -28.36
N VAL A 165 -5.73 4.61 -28.19
CA VAL A 165 -6.02 3.20 -28.58
C VAL A 165 -4.82 2.27 -28.83
N GLU A 166 -4.63 1.30 -27.93
CA GLU A 166 -4.39 -0.09 -28.38
C GLU A 166 -4.82 -1.14 -27.34
N GLY A 167 -5.80 -1.96 -27.73
CA GLY A 167 -5.92 -3.36 -27.33
C GLY A 167 -6.10 -3.71 -25.85
N PHE A 168 -7.20 -3.30 -25.19
CA PHE A 168 -7.78 -4.13 -24.13
C PHE A 168 -8.77 -5.12 -24.75
N GLN A 169 -8.31 -6.33 -25.07
CA GLN A 169 -9.19 -7.38 -25.62
C GLN A 169 -10.32 -7.68 -24.63
N SER A 170 -11.56 -7.54 -25.10
CA SER A 170 -12.77 -7.52 -24.26
C SER A 170 -12.97 -8.80 -23.45
N TRP A 171 -12.44 -9.93 -23.92
CA TRP A 171 -12.50 -11.22 -23.23
C TRP A 171 -11.75 -11.26 -21.89
N MET A 172 -10.77 -10.38 -21.64
CA MET A 172 -10.02 -10.34 -20.37
C MET A 172 -10.80 -9.73 -19.18
N TRP A 173 -12.12 -9.58 -19.31
CA TRP A 173 -13.03 -8.98 -18.32
C TRP A 173 -13.33 -9.84 -17.08
N LYS A 174 -12.26 -10.29 -16.40
CA LYS A 174 -12.24 -10.55 -14.94
C LYS A 174 -10.86 -10.36 -14.29
N GLY A 175 -9.88 -9.83 -15.03
CA GLY A 175 -8.61 -9.31 -14.52
C GLY A 175 -7.76 -10.36 -13.80
N LEU A 176 -7.79 -10.36 -12.46
CA LEU A 176 -6.94 -11.25 -11.66
C LEU A 176 -7.41 -12.71 -11.72
N THR A 177 -8.72 -12.95 -11.78
CA THR A 177 -9.30 -14.31 -11.71
C THR A 177 -8.90 -15.16 -12.92
N PHE A 178 -8.67 -14.52 -14.07
CA PHE A 178 -8.19 -15.18 -15.29
C PHE A 178 -6.73 -15.61 -15.19
N LEU A 179 -5.87 -14.77 -14.63
CA LEU A 179 -4.43 -15.04 -14.47
C LEU A 179 -4.14 -16.08 -13.36
N LEU A 180 -5.03 -16.15 -12.35
CA LEU A 180 -4.89 -16.99 -11.17
C LEU A 180 -4.63 -18.49 -11.44
N PRO A 181 -5.40 -19.21 -12.30
CA PRO A 181 -5.15 -20.62 -12.59
C PRO A 181 -3.77 -20.85 -13.21
N PHE A 182 -3.32 -19.98 -14.12
CA PHE A 182 -1.98 -20.09 -14.72
C PHE A 182 -0.86 -19.88 -13.70
N LEU A 183 -1.03 -18.96 -12.75
CA LEU A 183 -0.11 -18.78 -11.62
C LEU A 183 -0.04 -20.04 -10.75
N PHE A 184 -1.19 -20.53 -10.28
CA PHE A 184 -1.22 -21.70 -9.40
C PHE A 184 -0.64 -22.94 -10.09
N PHE A 185 -0.95 -23.16 -11.37
CA PHE A 185 -0.35 -24.25 -12.15
C PHE A 185 1.18 -24.11 -12.22
N GLY A 186 1.70 -22.90 -12.47
CA GLY A 186 3.14 -22.62 -12.43
C GLY A 186 3.76 -22.94 -11.07
N HIS A 187 3.13 -22.52 -9.97
CA HIS A 187 3.60 -22.81 -8.62
C HIS A 187 3.57 -24.31 -8.29
N PHE A 188 2.51 -25.03 -8.68
CA PHE A 188 2.46 -26.49 -8.49
C PHE A 188 3.47 -27.24 -9.36
N TRP A 189 3.76 -26.77 -10.57
CA TRP A 189 4.86 -27.30 -11.39
C TRP A 189 6.23 -26.97 -10.78
N GLN A 190 6.38 -25.81 -10.16
CA GLN A 190 7.58 -25.42 -9.41
C GLN A 190 7.83 -26.36 -8.22
N LEU A 191 6.77 -26.72 -7.47
CA LEU A 191 6.82 -27.75 -6.43
C LEU A 191 7.13 -29.14 -7.00
N PHE A 192 6.55 -29.51 -8.15
CA PHE A 192 6.85 -30.79 -8.81
C PHE A 192 8.33 -30.91 -9.22
N ASN A 193 8.94 -29.82 -9.71
CA ASN A 193 10.37 -29.75 -9.97
C ASN A 193 11.20 -29.94 -8.69
N SER A 194 10.83 -29.29 -7.57
CA SER A 194 11.46 -29.48 -6.27
C SER A 194 11.40 -30.95 -5.81
N LEU A 195 10.22 -31.58 -5.88
CA LEU A 195 10.02 -32.97 -5.48
C LEU A 195 10.76 -33.96 -6.39
N SER A 196 10.87 -33.66 -7.69
CA SER A 196 11.65 -34.45 -8.65
C SER A 196 13.14 -34.40 -8.28
N LEU A 197 13.68 -33.20 -8.02
CA LEU A 197 15.06 -33.02 -7.57
C LEU A 197 15.34 -33.72 -6.23
N PHE A 198 14.42 -33.66 -5.26
CA PHE A 198 14.59 -34.38 -3.99
C PHE A 198 14.52 -35.91 -4.11
N ARG A 199 13.78 -36.45 -5.10
CA ARG A 199 13.83 -37.88 -5.40
C ARG A 199 15.17 -38.27 -6.03
N MET A 200 15.66 -37.46 -6.96
CA MET A 200 16.97 -37.67 -7.62
C MET A 200 18.12 -37.58 -6.61
N ALA A 201 18.10 -36.60 -5.70
CA ALA A 201 19.09 -36.44 -4.64
C ALA A 201 19.12 -37.56 -3.58
N ARG A 202 18.16 -38.50 -3.61
CA ARG A 202 18.14 -39.70 -2.75
C ARG A 202 18.62 -40.97 -3.44
N LEU A 203 18.94 -40.92 -4.74
CA LEU A 203 19.51 -42.06 -5.44
C LEU A 203 20.98 -42.23 -5.05
N PRO A 204 21.46 -43.46 -4.81
CA PRO A 204 22.83 -43.71 -4.32
C PRO A 204 23.93 -43.26 -5.30
N ASP A 205 23.61 -43.14 -6.59
CA ASP A 205 24.53 -42.66 -7.63
C ASP A 205 24.69 -41.12 -7.65
N CYS A 206 23.76 -40.37 -7.05
CA CYS A 206 23.80 -38.91 -7.01
C CYS A 206 24.66 -38.40 -5.84
N LYS A 207 25.98 -38.36 -6.02
CA LYS A 207 26.92 -37.74 -5.06
C LYS A 207 26.95 -36.20 -5.10
N GLU A 208 26.23 -35.57 -6.02
CA GLU A 208 26.25 -34.12 -6.24
C GLU A 208 25.29 -33.39 -5.28
N TRP A 209 25.84 -32.78 -4.23
CA TRP A 209 25.11 -31.95 -3.24
C TRP A 209 24.26 -30.83 -3.89
N GLN A 210 24.66 -30.39 -5.08
CA GLN A 210 24.03 -29.33 -5.86
C GLN A 210 22.57 -29.64 -6.23
N VAL A 211 22.23 -30.93 -6.47
CA VAL A 211 20.87 -31.37 -6.79
C VAL A 211 19.93 -31.15 -5.59
N MET A 212 20.42 -31.46 -4.38
CA MET A 212 19.68 -31.24 -3.13
C MET A 212 19.46 -29.74 -2.86
N VAL A 213 20.49 -28.90 -3.10
CA VAL A 213 20.38 -27.44 -2.94
C VAL A 213 19.42 -26.84 -3.97
N CYS A 214 19.46 -27.27 -5.23
CA CYS A 214 18.47 -26.85 -6.22
C CYS A 214 17.03 -27.24 -5.81
N GLY A 215 16.84 -28.45 -5.28
CA GLY A 215 15.55 -28.90 -4.74
C GLY A 215 15.02 -27.98 -3.62
N LEU A 216 15.90 -27.57 -2.69
CA LEU A 216 15.61 -26.59 -1.64
C LEU A 216 15.28 -25.20 -2.19
N CYS A 217 16.05 -24.69 -3.17
CA CYS A 217 15.77 -23.40 -3.80
C CYS A 217 14.37 -23.39 -4.46
N PHE A 218 14.02 -24.42 -5.22
CA PHE A 218 12.69 -24.56 -5.81
C PHE A 218 11.57 -24.63 -4.75
N LEU A 219 11.81 -25.27 -3.59
CA LEU A 219 10.84 -25.34 -2.50
C LEU A 219 10.62 -23.98 -1.84
N ILE A 220 11.69 -23.23 -1.57
CA ILE A 220 11.64 -21.89 -0.97
C ILE A 220 10.88 -20.94 -1.91
N LEU A 221 11.22 -20.94 -3.20
CA LEU A 221 10.55 -20.13 -4.22
C LEU A 221 9.07 -20.48 -4.34
N PHE A 222 8.71 -21.78 -4.36
CA PHE A 222 7.32 -22.22 -4.34
C PHE A 222 6.56 -21.64 -3.14
N MET A 223 7.10 -21.79 -1.92
CA MET A 223 6.46 -21.30 -0.69
C MET A 223 6.26 -19.78 -0.74
N GLY A 224 7.29 -19.01 -1.09
CA GLY A 224 7.22 -17.55 -1.21
C GLY A 224 6.18 -17.09 -2.25
N ASN A 225 6.20 -17.68 -3.45
CA ASN A 225 5.28 -17.36 -4.54
C ASN A 225 3.83 -17.74 -4.22
N PHE A 226 3.61 -18.91 -3.62
CA PHE A 226 2.30 -19.40 -3.21
C PHE A 226 1.68 -18.52 -2.12
N PHE A 227 2.41 -18.22 -1.04
CA PHE A 227 1.91 -17.36 0.03
C PHE A 227 1.64 -15.93 -0.44
N THR A 228 2.50 -15.36 -1.27
CA THR A 228 2.30 -14.02 -1.85
C THR A 228 1.03 -13.99 -2.71
N THR A 229 0.81 -15.00 -3.56
CA THR A 229 -0.39 -15.12 -4.39
C THR A 229 -1.66 -15.23 -3.53
N VAL A 230 -1.64 -16.08 -2.49
CA VAL A 230 -2.77 -16.25 -1.56
C VAL A 230 -3.06 -14.96 -0.77
N ALA A 231 -2.03 -14.24 -0.32
CA ALA A 231 -2.18 -12.97 0.39
C ALA A 231 -2.84 -11.89 -0.49
N VAL A 232 -2.39 -11.76 -1.74
CA VAL A 232 -2.98 -10.83 -2.73
C VAL A 232 -4.45 -11.17 -3.01
N VAL A 233 -4.79 -12.45 -3.17
CA VAL A 233 -6.20 -12.89 -3.34
C VAL A 233 -7.04 -12.52 -2.13
N ARG A 234 -6.60 -12.88 -0.91
CA ARG A 234 -7.32 -12.58 0.34
C ARG A 234 -7.54 -11.07 0.51
N HIS A 235 -6.51 -10.25 0.27
CA HIS A 235 -6.61 -8.80 0.33
C HIS A 235 -7.65 -8.25 -0.67
N LYS A 236 -7.63 -8.74 -1.92
CA LYS A 236 -8.53 -8.27 -2.97
C LYS A 236 -9.98 -8.71 -2.78
N VAL A 237 -10.22 -9.90 -2.22
CA VAL A 237 -11.56 -10.36 -1.82
C VAL A 237 -12.10 -9.52 -0.66
N LYS A 238 -11.29 -9.26 0.36
CA LYS A 238 -11.67 -8.40 1.51
C LYS A 238 -12.02 -6.97 1.06
N SER A 239 -11.19 -6.37 0.20
CA SER A 239 -11.42 -5.04 -0.35
C SER A 239 -12.70 -4.97 -1.20
N ARG A 240 -12.98 -5.98 -2.04
CA ARG A 240 -14.25 -6.07 -2.78
C ARG A 240 -15.46 -6.17 -1.83
N SER A 241 -15.39 -7.02 -0.82
CA SER A 241 -16.48 -7.16 0.17
C SER A 241 -16.77 -5.86 0.92
N GLN A 242 -15.73 -5.07 1.26
CA GLN A 242 -15.92 -3.76 1.86
C GLN A 242 -16.61 -2.78 0.90
N LYS A 243 -16.20 -2.74 -0.38
CA LYS A 243 -16.79 -1.83 -1.38
C LYS A 243 -18.25 -2.16 -1.73
N THR A 244 -18.67 -3.41 -1.55
CA THR A 244 -20.07 -3.85 -1.70
C THR A 244 -20.93 -3.58 -0.45
N LYS A 245 -20.33 -3.25 0.70
CA LYS A 245 -21.05 -2.88 1.94
C LYS A 245 -21.21 -1.36 2.12
N SER A 246 -20.60 -0.57 1.25
CA SER A 246 -20.60 0.91 1.29
C SER A 246 -21.41 1.53 0.14
N LEU A 247 -22.27 0.74 -0.51
CA LEU A 247 -23.05 1.07 -1.70
C LEU A 247 -24.42 0.40 -1.55
#